data_AF-A0A238L4W2-F1
#
_entry.id   AF-A0A238L4W2-F1
#
_cell.length_a   1.000
_cell.length_b   1.000
_cell.length_c   1.000
_cell.angle_alpha   90.00
_cell.angle_beta   90.00
_cell.angle_gamma   90.00
#
_symmetry.space_group_name_H-M   'P 1'
#
loop_
_entity.id
_entity.type
_entity.pdbx_description
1 polymer ?
#
loop_
_entity_poly.entity_id
_entity_poly.type
_entity_poly.pdbx_seq_one_letter_code
_entity_poly.pdbx_strand_id
1 'polypeptide(L)'
;METIFALASAPGKAGVSVIRISGPNAKTAGINLAGDLPKARTAAVRILSDSNGLHLDEALVLVFESGASFTGEDVVELQVHGSVAVVSAILRELGTLDGLRMAEPGEFTRRAMDNGRLDLTQVEALSDLIEAETESQRKQALRILSGSLGKKVELWRKDIIRAAALLEATIDFADEEVPVDVTAEVTALLDGTILSIGQELSGLDAAESVRTGFEIAIVGPPNAGKSTLLNYLAGREAAITSEIAGTTRDIIEVHMDVKGLAVTFLDTAGLRETEDAVEKIGVERAIQRSTDADIRIHLVPEGMDPELKVTEGDLVYSPKSDISSGIHGISGVTGDGVSEMISLIHSVLSDRVSGSSLVNRERHRVVLRDGVFFLMAGRDLLASGPDVYDLVSEELRSAVRKLEALLGRVDVENLLDEIFSSFCVGK
;
A
#
# COMPACT_ATOMS: atom_id res chain seq x y z
N MET A 1 4.89 -4.56 -28.74
CA MET A 1 4.44 -5.24 -27.51
C MET A 1 3.62 -6.46 -27.90
N GLU A 2 3.81 -7.57 -27.18
CA GLU A 2 2.94 -8.74 -27.29
C GLU A 2 1.63 -8.51 -26.54
N THR A 3 0.58 -9.24 -26.93
CA THR A 3 -0.72 -9.19 -26.24
C THR A 3 -0.69 -10.16 -25.06
N ILE A 4 -1.12 -9.70 -23.89
CA ILE A 4 -1.16 -10.52 -22.68
C ILE A 4 -2.59 -10.87 -22.29
N PHE A 5 -2.74 -12.00 -21.62
CA PHE A 5 -4.00 -12.39 -21.02
C PHE A 5 -3.82 -13.08 -19.67
N ALA A 6 -4.81 -12.95 -18.79
CA ALA A 6 -4.86 -13.67 -17.52
C ALA A 6 -6.26 -13.62 -16.90
N LEU A 7 -6.48 -14.45 -15.89
CA LEU A 7 -7.60 -14.32 -14.95
C LEU A 7 -7.36 -13.07 -14.08
N ALA A 8 -8.24 -12.07 -14.17
CA ALA A 8 -8.17 -10.82 -13.41
C ALA A 8 -8.95 -10.85 -12.08
N SER A 9 -9.93 -11.76 -11.95
CA SER A 9 -10.64 -12.02 -10.69
C SER A 9 -9.86 -12.97 -9.78
N ALA A 10 -10.23 -13.04 -8.49
CA ALA A 10 -9.63 -14.01 -7.57
C ALA A 10 -9.77 -15.45 -8.10
N PRO A 11 -8.73 -16.30 -7.95
CA PRO A 11 -8.80 -17.70 -8.34
C PRO A 11 -9.76 -18.45 -7.42
N GLY A 12 -10.43 -19.48 -7.96
CA GLY A 12 -11.35 -20.32 -7.20
C GLY A 12 -12.71 -20.45 -7.87
N LYS A 13 -13.69 -20.89 -7.10
CA LYS A 13 -15.08 -21.04 -7.57
C LYS A 13 -15.84 -19.75 -7.32
N ALA A 14 -16.40 -19.17 -8.36
CA ALA A 14 -17.21 -17.96 -8.27
C ALA A 14 -18.40 -18.01 -9.24
N GLY A 15 -19.41 -17.16 -9.02
CA GLY A 15 -20.50 -16.99 -9.98
C GLY A 15 -20.00 -16.45 -11.33
N VAL A 16 -19.05 -15.52 -11.29
CA VAL A 16 -18.43 -14.89 -12.46
C VAL A 16 -16.92 -14.79 -12.25
N SER A 17 -16.16 -15.03 -13.32
CA SER A 17 -14.72 -14.77 -13.41
C SER A 17 -14.43 -13.84 -14.58
N VAL A 18 -13.46 -12.95 -14.42
CA VAL A 18 -13.06 -11.99 -15.46
C VAL A 18 -11.73 -12.43 -16.04
N ILE A 19 -11.68 -12.74 -17.32
CA ILE A 19 -10.44 -12.93 -18.08
C ILE A 19 -10.18 -11.65 -18.86
N ARG A 20 -8.99 -11.06 -18.66
CA ARG A 20 -8.58 -9.82 -19.32
C ARG A 20 -7.54 -10.12 -20.38
N ILE A 21 -7.68 -9.48 -21.54
CA ILE A 21 -6.74 -9.53 -22.67
C ILE A 21 -6.33 -8.08 -22.99
N SER A 22 -5.04 -7.77 -22.98
CA SER A 22 -4.51 -6.41 -23.23
C SER A 22 -3.39 -6.43 -24.27
N GLY A 23 -3.46 -5.52 -25.23
CA GLY A 23 -2.42 -5.33 -26.24
C GLY A 23 -2.95 -5.25 -27.67
N PRO A 24 -2.07 -5.16 -28.68
CA PRO A 24 -2.45 -4.87 -30.06
C PRO A 24 -3.38 -5.92 -30.69
N ASN A 25 -3.33 -7.18 -30.25
CA ASN A 25 -4.15 -8.28 -30.76
C ASN A 25 -5.36 -8.60 -29.86
N ALA A 26 -5.65 -7.79 -28.83
CA ALA A 26 -6.72 -8.09 -27.86
C ALA A 26 -8.09 -8.23 -28.54
N LYS A 27 -8.42 -7.33 -29.48
CA LYS A 27 -9.66 -7.38 -30.26
C LYS A 27 -9.70 -8.61 -31.17
N THR A 28 -8.60 -8.92 -31.86
CA THR A 28 -8.52 -10.11 -32.72
C THR A 28 -8.72 -11.40 -31.93
N ALA A 29 -8.09 -11.52 -30.76
CA ALA A 29 -8.28 -12.66 -29.86
C ALA A 29 -9.72 -12.76 -29.35
N GLY A 30 -10.34 -11.64 -29.00
CA GLY A 30 -11.75 -11.59 -28.62
C GLY A 30 -12.68 -12.03 -29.76
N ILE A 31 -12.42 -11.61 -31.00
CA ILE A 31 -13.17 -12.05 -32.19
C ILE A 31 -13.00 -13.55 -32.43
N ASN A 32 -11.79 -14.10 -32.27
CA ASN A 32 -11.55 -15.54 -32.47
C ASN A 32 -12.37 -16.41 -31.51
N LEU A 33 -12.56 -15.95 -30.26
CA LEU A 33 -13.38 -16.66 -29.27
C LEU A 33 -14.88 -16.40 -29.45
N ALA A 34 -15.28 -15.14 -29.64
CA ALA A 34 -16.68 -14.69 -29.56
C ALA A 34 -17.39 -14.56 -30.91
N GLY A 35 -16.68 -14.70 -32.04
CA GLY A 35 -17.15 -14.48 -33.40
C GLY A 35 -17.22 -13.00 -33.79
N ASP A 36 -17.85 -12.16 -32.96
CA ASP A 36 -17.87 -10.71 -33.09
C ASP A 36 -17.78 -10.02 -31.72
N LEU A 37 -17.37 -8.74 -31.72
CA LEU A 37 -17.24 -7.96 -30.50
C LEU A 37 -18.31 -6.85 -30.43
N PRO A 38 -18.82 -6.52 -29.23
CA PRO A 38 -19.66 -5.36 -29.06
C PRO A 38 -18.91 -4.05 -29.32
N LYS A 39 -19.67 -2.96 -29.48
CA LYS A 39 -19.08 -1.61 -29.50
C LYS A 39 -18.33 -1.34 -28.20
N ALA A 40 -17.25 -0.56 -28.28
CA ALA A 40 -16.47 -0.17 -27.12
C ALA A 40 -17.37 0.38 -25.99
N ARG A 41 -17.09 -0.04 -24.76
CA ARG A 41 -17.84 0.30 -23.53
C ARG A 41 -19.33 -0.09 -23.55
N THR A 42 -19.71 -1.03 -24.42
CA THR A 42 -21.03 -1.66 -24.43
C THR A 42 -20.87 -3.13 -24.10
N ALA A 43 -21.66 -3.63 -23.15
CA ALA A 43 -21.67 -5.04 -22.81
C ALA A 43 -22.57 -5.83 -23.76
N ALA A 44 -22.15 -7.02 -24.19
CA ALA A 44 -23.02 -7.93 -24.90
C ALA A 44 -22.70 -9.38 -24.58
N VAL A 45 -23.72 -10.23 -24.56
CA VAL A 45 -23.56 -11.68 -24.35
C VAL A 45 -23.06 -12.31 -25.65
N ARG A 46 -22.07 -13.20 -25.52
CA ARG A 46 -21.48 -13.95 -26.62
C ARG A 46 -21.25 -15.40 -26.23
N ILE A 47 -21.42 -16.28 -27.20
CA ILE A 47 -20.98 -17.66 -27.13
C ILE A 47 -19.47 -17.65 -27.40
N LEU A 48 -18.69 -18.13 -26.45
CA LEU A 48 -17.25 -18.34 -26.61
C LEU A 48 -17.02 -19.76 -27.11
N SER A 49 -16.21 -19.90 -28.16
CA SER A 49 -15.86 -21.19 -28.75
C SER A 49 -14.36 -21.30 -29.00
N ASP A 50 -13.86 -22.53 -29.08
CA ASP A 50 -12.49 -22.79 -29.54
C ASP A 50 -12.36 -22.72 -31.07
N SER A 51 -11.13 -22.83 -31.55
CA SER A 51 -10.78 -22.90 -32.99
C SER A 51 -11.46 -24.03 -33.77
N ASN A 52 -11.97 -25.07 -33.11
CA ASN A 52 -12.74 -26.16 -33.73
C ASN A 52 -14.26 -25.94 -33.66
N GLY A 53 -14.71 -24.84 -33.05
CA GLY A 53 -16.12 -24.51 -32.84
C GLY A 53 -16.75 -25.19 -31.62
N LEU A 54 -15.95 -25.81 -30.73
CA LEU A 54 -16.45 -26.34 -29.47
C LEU A 54 -16.88 -25.18 -28.56
N HIS A 55 -18.11 -25.25 -28.05
CA HIS A 55 -18.62 -24.28 -27.09
C HIS A 55 -17.85 -24.36 -25.76
N LEU A 56 -17.19 -23.27 -25.40
CA LEU A 56 -16.43 -23.15 -24.15
C LEU A 56 -17.29 -22.59 -23.02
N ASP A 57 -18.01 -21.49 -23.29
CA ASP A 57 -18.92 -20.85 -22.33
C ASP A 57 -19.84 -19.81 -23.02
N GLU A 58 -20.84 -19.32 -22.32
CA GLU A 58 -21.59 -18.10 -22.66
C GLU A 58 -21.19 -16.97 -21.70
N ALA A 59 -20.67 -15.87 -22.23
CA ALA A 59 -20.00 -14.83 -21.45
C ALA A 59 -20.48 -13.43 -21.80
N LEU A 60 -20.43 -12.51 -20.84
CA LEU A 60 -20.56 -11.09 -21.12
C LEU A 60 -19.20 -10.56 -21.60
N VAL A 61 -19.17 -9.93 -22.77
CA VAL A 61 -17.95 -9.38 -23.36
C VAL A 61 -17.96 -7.86 -23.29
N LEU A 62 -16.83 -7.29 -22.91
CA LEU A 62 -16.57 -5.84 -22.86
C LEU A 62 -15.31 -5.50 -23.64
N VAL A 63 -15.34 -4.38 -24.35
CA VAL A 63 -14.20 -3.88 -25.13
C VAL A 63 -13.86 -2.46 -24.71
N PHE A 64 -12.58 -2.21 -24.50
CA PHE A 64 -12.02 -0.88 -24.26
C PHE A 64 -11.02 -0.56 -25.36
N GLU A 65 -11.08 0.68 -25.85
CA GLU A 65 -10.12 1.19 -26.83
C GLU A 65 -8.85 1.71 -26.13
N SER A 66 -7.76 1.78 -26.88
CA SER A 66 -6.53 2.46 -26.48
C SER A 66 -6.81 3.87 -25.92
N GLY A 67 -6.11 4.23 -24.83
CA GLY A 67 -6.33 5.44 -24.04
C GLY A 67 -7.57 5.44 -23.14
N ALA A 68 -8.46 4.46 -23.31
CA ALA A 68 -9.76 4.37 -22.63
C ALA A 68 -9.91 3.11 -21.75
N SER A 69 -8.83 2.37 -21.53
CA SER A 69 -8.72 1.15 -20.73
C SER A 69 -7.85 1.33 -19.47
N PHE A 70 -7.74 0.28 -18.65
CA PHE A 70 -6.87 0.24 -17.47
C PHE A 70 -5.38 0.36 -17.85
N THR A 71 -4.93 -0.50 -18.77
CA THR A 71 -3.53 -0.51 -19.25
C THR A 71 -3.23 0.66 -20.18
N GLY A 72 -4.24 1.33 -20.72
CA GLY A 72 -4.07 2.32 -21.80
C GLY A 72 -3.99 1.70 -23.19
N GLU A 73 -3.97 0.36 -23.31
CA GLU A 73 -3.99 -0.37 -24.58
C GLU A 73 -5.42 -0.73 -25.01
N ASP A 74 -5.58 -1.36 -26.17
CA ASP A 74 -6.82 -2.07 -26.49
C ASP A 74 -6.98 -3.25 -25.51
N VAL A 75 -8.17 -3.36 -24.90
CA VAL A 75 -8.49 -4.40 -23.91
C VAL A 75 -9.82 -5.07 -24.24
N VAL A 76 -9.87 -6.38 -24.09
CA VAL A 76 -11.11 -7.17 -24.09
C VAL A 76 -11.22 -7.88 -22.74
N GLU A 77 -12.39 -7.77 -22.10
CA GLU A 77 -12.71 -8.50 -20.87
C GLU A 77 -13.84 -9.50 -21.15
N LEU A 78 -13.60 -10.76 -20.76
CA LEU A 78 -14.55 -11.86 -20.85
C LEU A 78 -15.05 -12.18 -19.44
N GLN A 79 -16.32 -11.93 -19.16
CA GLN A 79 -16.96 -12.29 -17.89
C GLN A 79 -17.65 -13.63 -18.06
N VAL A 80 -16.97 -14.68 -17.63
CA VAL A 80 -17.31 -16.10 -17.83
C VAL A 80 -17.83 -16.69 -16.53
N HIS A 81 -18.45 -17.87 -16.59
CA HIS A 81 -18.77 -18.63 -15.38
C HIS A 81 -17.49 -18.99 -14.63
N GLY A 82 -17.45 -18.73 -13.33
CA GLY A 82 -16.24 -18.84 -12.51
C GLY A 82 -15.87 -20.27 -12.08
N SER A 83 -16.00 -21.24 -12.98
CA SER A 83 -15.50 -22.59 -12.74
C SER A 83 -14.04 -22.70 -13.18
N VAL A 84 -13.24 -23.44 -12.40
CA VAL A 84 -11.83 -23.69 -12.72
C VAL A 84 -11.66 -24.30 -14.13
N ALA A 85 -12.59 -25.17 -14.54
CA ALA A 85 -12.56 -25.82 -15.85
C ALA A 85 -12.80 -24.84 -17.00
N VAL A 86 -13.81 -23.97 -16.90
CA VAL A 86 -14.13 -22.95 -17.93
C VAL A 86 -12.96 -21.98 -18.08
N VAL A 87 -12.47 -21.43 -16.97
CA VAL A 87 -11.32 -20.51 -16.99
C VAL A 87 -10.10 -21.18 -17.62
N SER A 88 -9.77 -22.41 -17.22
CA SER A 88 -8.63 -23.14 -17.77
C SER A 88 -8.76 -23.42 -19.27
N ALA A 89 -9.97 -23.71 -19.75
CA ALA A 89 -10.22 -23.98 -21.17
C ALA A 89 -10.02 -22.70 -22.01
N ILE A 90 -10.55 -21.57 -21.56
CA ILE A 90 -10.42 -20.28 -22.26
C ILE A 90 -8.97 -19.79 -22.25
N LEU A 91 -8.27 -19.87 -21.11
CA LEU A 91 -6.86 -19.49 -21.03
C LEU A 91 -5.99 -20.39 -21.93
N ARG A 92 -6.32 -21.68 -22.04
CA ARG A 92 -5.62 -22.59 -22.96
C ARG A 92 -5.84 -22.18 -24.41
N GLU A 93 -7.07 -21.86 -24.79
CA GLU A 93 -7.37 -21.43 -26.16
C GLU A 93 -6.69 -20.11 -26.51
N LEU A 94 -6.67 -19.14 -25.59
CA LEU A 94 -5.91 -17.90 -25.79
C LEU A 94 -4.41 -18.16 -25.97
N GLY A 95 -3.86 -19.17 -25.29
CA GLY A 95 -2.47 -19.58 -25.40
C GLY A 95 -2.11 -20.29 -26.71
N THR A 96 -3.07 -20.69 -27.54
CA THR A 96 -2.80 -21.24 -28.88
C THR A 96 -2.70 -20.15 -29.96
N LEU A 97 -3.13 -18.92 -29.66
CA LEU A 97 -3.13 -17.82 -30.61
C LEU A 97 -1.76 -17.15 -30.73
N ASP A 98 -1.30 -16.98 -31.97
CA ASP A 98 -0.02 -16.33 -32.24
C ASP A 98 0.02 -14.87 -31.74
N GLY A 99 1.12 -14.51 -31.07
CA GLY A 99 1.34 -13.16 -30.53
C GLY A 99 0.62 -12.87 -29.21
N LEU A 100 0.07 -13.91 -28.56
CA LEU A 100 -0.47 -13.86 -27.22
C LEU A 100 0.39 -14.66 -26.24
N ARG A 101 0.47 -14.20 -24.99
CA ARG A 101 1.05 -14.96 -23.88
C ARG A 101 0.33 -14.69 -22.56
N MET A 102 0.54 -15.57 -21.59
CA MET A 102 0.10 -15.31 -20.21
C MET A 102 0.81 -14.07 -19.66
N ALA A 103 0.07 -13.25 -18.93
CA ALA A 103 0.63 -12.10 -18.22
C ALA A 103 1.53 -12.54 -17.05
N GLU A 104 2.60 -11.79 -16.81
CA GLU A 104 3.41 -11.90 -15.60
C GLU A 104 2.69 -11.25 -14.39
N PRO A 105 3.10 -11.56 -13.15
CA PRO A 105 2.61 -10.86 -11.94
C PRO A 105 2.73 -9.34 -12.08
N GLY A 106 1.62 -8.62 -11.84
CA GLY A 106 1.58 -7.15 -11.91
C GLY A 106 1.73 -6.53 -13.32
N GLU A 107 1.79 -7.33 -14.39
CA GLU A 107 2.10 -6.82 -15.72
C GLU A 107 1.05 -5.85 -16.28
N PHE A 108 -0.25 -6.03 -15.98
CA PHE A 108 -1.25 -5.06 -16.48
C PHE A 108 -1.07 -3.70 -15.80
N THR A 109 -0.75 -3.69 -14.49
CA THR A 109 -0.49 -2.45 -13.75
C THR A 109 0.83 -1.82 -14.21
N ARG A 110 1.86 -2.62 -14.51
CA ARG A 110 3.10 -2.12 -15.13
C ARG A 110 2.82 -1.43 -16.46
N ARG A 111 2.06 -2.05 -17.35
CA ARG A 111 1.66 -1.44 -18.63
C ARG A 111 0.82 -0.17 -18.43
N ALA A 112 -0.06 -0.14 -17.43
CA ALA A 112 -0.80 1.07 -17.07
C ALA A 112 0.14 2.22 -16.69
N MET A 113 1.21 1.93 -15.94
CA MET A 113 2.23 2.92 -15.59
C MET A 113 3.04 3.37 -16.81
N ASP A 114 3.55 2.43 -17.63
CA ASP A 114 4.33 2.73 -18.83
C ASP A 114 3.54 3.60 -19.84
N ASN A 115 2.23 3.39 -19.92
CA ASN A 115 1.32 4.17 -20.76
C ASN A 115 0.79 5.44 -20.08
N GLY A 116 1.33 5.83 -18.92
CA GLY A 116 1.00 7.06 -18.20
C GLY A 116 -0.43 7.10 -17.64
N ARG A 117 -1.07 5.95 -17.45
CA ARG A 117 -2.41 5.84 -16.84
C ARG A 117 -2.35 5.97 -15.31
N LEU A 118 -1.25 5.51 -14.72
CA LEU A 118 -0.97 5.56 -13.29
C LEU A 118 0.48 6.03 -13.09
N ASP A 119 0.73 6.81 -12.04
CA ASP A 119 2.09 7.02 -11.52
C ASP A 119 2.46 5.95 -10.48
N LEU A 120 3.74 5.88 -10.10
CA LEU A 120 4.23 4.87 -9.16
C LEU A 120 3.52 4.91 -7.80
N THR A 121 3.13 6.10 -7.31
CA THR A 121 2.42 6.23 -6.04
C THR A 121 1.00 5.69 -6.13
N GLN A 122 0.35 5.84 -7.29
CA GLN A 122 -0.96 5.26 -7.56
C GLN A 122 -0.90 3.74 -7.71
N VAL A 123 0.18 3.20 -8.29
CA VAL A 123 0.43 1.74 -8.35
C VAL A 123 0.53 1.16 -6.94
N GLU A 124 1.34 1.75 -6.08
CA GLU A 124 1.46 1.33 -4.67
C GLU A 124 0.12 1.42 -3.93
N ALA A 125 -0.62 2.51 -4.13
CA ALA A 125 -1.93 2.69 -3.52
C ALA A 125 -2.99 1.72 -4.04
N LEU A 126 -2.87 1.25 -5.29
CA LEU A 126 -3.73 0.19 -5.81
C LEU A 126 -3.48 -1.13 -5.06
N SER A 127 -2.22 -1.45 -4.75
CA SER A 127 -1.88 -2.60 -3.89
C SER A 127 -2.50 -2.45 -2.51
N ASP A 128 -2.30 -1.29 -1.88
CA ASP A 128 -2.83 -1.02 -0.54
C ASP A 128 -4.37 -1.09 -0.52
N LEU A 129 -5.05 -0.68 -1.60
CA LEU A 129 -6.51 -0.74 -1.69
C LEU A 129 -7.04 -2.18 -1.78
N ILE A 130 -6.29 -3.05 -2.45
CA ILE A 130 -6.63 -4.46 -2.61
C ILE A 130 -6.43 -5.21 -1.30
N GLU A 131 -5.36 -4.88 -0.58
CA GLU A 131 -4.98 -5.48 0.70
C GLU A 131 -5.75 -4.88 1.88
N ALA A 132 -6.43 -3.75 1.70
CA ALA A 132 -7.14 -3.06 2.76
C ALA A 132 -8.19 -3.96 3.44
N GLU A 133 -8.01 -4.19 4.74
CA GLU A 133 -8.93 -4.96 5.58
C GLU A 133 -9.87 -4.05 6.38
N THR A 134 -9.50 -2.78 6.53
CA THR A 134 -10.25 -1.79 7.33
C THR A 134 -10.63 -0.55 6.53
N GLU A 135 -11.66 0.15 7.01
CA GLU A 135 -12.18 1.35 6.35
C GLU A 135 -11.14 2.49 6.28
N SER A 136 -10.25 2.60 7.28
CA SER A 136 -9.19 3.63 7.25
C SER A 136 -8.13 3.33 6.19
N GLN A 137 -7.69 2.07 6.06
CA GLN A 137 -6.80 1.64 4.98
C GLN A 137 -7.43 1.93 3.60
N ARG A 138 -8.70 1.54 3.42
CA ARG A 138 -9.44 1.79 2.16
C ARG A 138 -9.51 3.27 1.82
N LYS A 139 -9.85 4.13 2.78
CA LYS A 139 -9.93 5.60 2.59
C LYS A 139 -8.57 6.19 2.23
N GLN A 140 -7.51 5.78 2.93
CA GLN A 140 -6.16 6.26 2.66
C GLN A 140 -5.70 5.86 1.26
N ALA A 141 -5.82 4.57 0.91
CA ALA A 141 -5.43 4.04 -0.38
C ALA A 141 -6.19 4.73 -1.53
N LEU A 142 -7.52 4.92 -1.41
CA LEU A 142 -8.29 5.67 -2.42
C LEU A 142 -7.86 7.12 -2.58
N ARG A 143 -7.50 7.80 -1.48
CA ARG A 143 -7.02 9.18 -1.54
C ARG A 143 -5.71 9.27 -2.33
N ILE A 144 -4.76 8.36 -2.10
CA ILE A 144 -3.50 8.34 -2.84
C ILE A 144 -3.75 7.91 -4.30
N LEU A 145 -4.53 6.85 -4.53
CA LEU A 145 -4.90 6.35 -5.86
C LEU A 145 -5.58 7.41 -6.73
N SER A 146 -6.30 8.38 -6.14
CA SER A 146 -6.87 9.53 -6.85
C SER A 146 -5.83 10.52 -7.43
N GLY A 147 -4.53 10.27 -7.21
CA GLY A 147 -3.41 11.08 -7.67
C GLY A 147 -3.17 12.31 -6.79
N SER A 148 -3.62 12.30 -5.53
CA SER A 148 -3.48 13.46 -4.64
C SER A 148 -2.02 13.77 -4.30
N LEU A 149 -1.18 12.73 -4.11
CA LEU A 149 0.26 12.88 -3.89
C LEU A 149 0.94 13.37 -5.17
N GLY A 150 0.64 12.78 -6.33
CA GLY A 150 1.14 13.22 -7.63
C GLY A 150 0.85 14.71 -7.90
N LYS A 151 -0.34 15.19 -7.58
CA LYS A 151 -0.69 16.63 -7.69
C LYS A 151 0.18 17.52 -6.80
N LYS A 152 0.53 17.09 -5.58
CA LYS A 152 1.44 17.85 -4.70
C LYS A 152 2.85 17.90 -5.28
N VAL A 153 3.35 16.76 -5.77
CA VAL A 153 4.67 16.69 -6.42
C VAL A 153 4.73 17.62 -7.63
N GLU A 154 3.68 17.66 -8.46
CA GLU A 154 3.63 18.59 -9.60
C GLU A 154 3.62 20.06 -9.18
N LEU A 155 2.98 20.41 -8.07
CA LEU A 155 3.04 21.77 -7.53
C LEU A 155 4.45 22.13 -7.08
N TRP A 156 5.09 21.27 -6.27
CA TRP A 156 6.48 21.47 -5.83
C TRP A 156 7.44 21.59 -7.02
N ARG A 157 7.30 20.68 -7.99
CA ARG A 157 8.09 20.70 -9.23
C ARG A 157 7.91 22.00 -9.99
N LYS A 158 6.68 22.50 -10.13
CA LYS A 158 6.38 23.77 -10.80
C LYS A 158 7.08 24.94 -10.10
N ASP A 159 7.04 24.99 -8.78
CA ASP A 159 7.65 26.05 -7.99
C ASP A 159 9.19 26.02 -8.12
N ILE A 160 9.80 24.83 -8.09
CA ILE A 160 11.25 24.67 -8.25
C ILE A 160 11.70 25.00 -9.68
N ILE A 161 10.96 24.58 -10.71
CA ILE A 161 11.26 24.94 -12.11
C ILE A 161 11.12 26.45 -12.32
N ARG A 162 10.13 27.09 -11.69
CA ARG A 162 9.97 28.55 -11.73
C ARG A 162 11.16 29.25 -11.09
N ALA A 163 11.60 28.78 -9.92
CA ALA A 163 12.79 29.28 -9.24
C ALA A 163 14.04 29.13 -10.12
N ALA A 164 14.28 27.96 -10.69
CA ALA A 164 15.40 27.72 -11.60
C ALA A 164 15.33 28.65 -12.83
N ALA A 165 14.17 28.80 -13.47
CA ALA A 165 14.03 29.67 -14.64
C ALA A 165 14.32 31.15 -14.34
N LEU A 166 14.01 31.63 -13.13
CA LEU A 166 14.35 32.99 -12.70
C LEU A 166 15.86 33.19 -12.56
N LEU A 167 16.55 32.18 -12.00
CA LEU A 167 18.00 32.20 -11.84
C LEU A 167 18.69 32.15 -13.22
N GLU A 168 18.29 31.23 -14.09
CA GLU A 168 18.81 31.09 -15.47
C GLU A 168 18.64 32.39 -16.27
N ALA A 169 17.46 33.03 -16.18
CA ALA A 169 17.23 34.32 -16.82
C ALA A 169 18.08 35.46 -16.23
N THR A 170 18.60 35.32 -15.01
CA THR A 170 19.53 36.30 -14.44
C THR A 170 20.97 36.02 -14.87
N ILE A 171 21.34 34.74 -14.99
CA ILE A 171 22.65 34.27 -15.46
C ILE A 171 22.87 34.68 -16.92
N ASP A 172 21.89 34.39 -17.80
CA ASP A 172 21.99 34.64 -19.24
C ASP A 172 22.09 36.13 -19.60
N PHE A 173 21.62 37.02 -18.70
CA PHE A 173 21.54 38.46 -18.91
C PHE A 173 22.38 39.27 -17.91
N ALA A 174 23.37 38.64 -17.26
CA ALA A 174 24.22 39.27 -16.25
C ALA A 174 25.03 40.47 -16.77
N ASP A 175 25.29 40.54 -18.07
CA ASP A 175 26.01 41.64 -18.75
C ASP A 175 25.10 42.82 -19.16
N GLU A 176 23.78 42.72 -18.98
CA GLU A 176 22.83 43.80 -19.29
C GLU A 176 22.62 44.75 -18.09
N GLU A 177 22.39 46.05 -18.35
CA GLU A 177 22.60 47.16 -17.38
C GLU A 177 21.77 47.12 -16.08
N VAL A 178 20.82 46.19 -15.89
CA VAL A 178 20.19 45.95 -14.57
C VAL A 178 19.77 44.48 -14.40
N PRO A 179 20.51 43.66 -13.63
CA PRO A 179 20.00 42.37 -13.15
C PRO A 179 18.79 42.63 -12.25
N VAL A 180 17.64 42.05 -12.59
CA VAL A 180 16.47 42.08 -11.70
C VAL A 180 16.80 41.19 -10.50
N ASP A 181 16.78 41.74 -9.28
CA ASP A 181 16.99 40.95 -8.07
C ASP A 181 15.82 39.97 -7.88
N VAL A 182 16.05 38.72 -8.28
CA VAL A 182 15.10 37.61 -8.15
C VAL A 182 15.21 36.86 -6.81
N THR A 183 16.19 37.21 -5.96
CA THR A 183 16.54 36.45 -4.75
C THR A 183 15.34 36.25 -3.84
N ALA A 184 14.55 37.30 -3.62
CA ALA A 184 13.39 37.25 -2.74
C ALA A 184 12.27 36.34 -3.28
N GLU A 185 11.99 36.38 -4.59
CA GLU A 185 10.98 35.51 -5.23
C GLU A 185 11.43 34.04 -5.18
N VAL A 186 12.69 33.76 -5.52
CA VAL A 186 13.28 32.42 -5.44
C VAL A 186 13.24 31.89 -4.00
N THR A 187 13.68 32.69 -3.02
CA THR A 187 13.66 32.30 -1.60
C THR A 187 12.25 31.92 -1.15
N ALA A 188 11.23 32.70 -1.51
CA ALA A 188 9.85 32.42 -1.14
C ALA A 188 9.33 31.10 -1.74
N LEU A 189 9.68 30.80 -3.00
CA LEU A 189 9.33 29.53 -3.66
C LEU A 189 9.98 28.34 -2.98
N LEU A 190 11.28 28.44 -2.64
CA LEU A 190 12.02 27.37 -1.97
C LEU A 190 11.50 27.13 -0.55
N ASP A 191 11.36 28.19 0.26
CA ASP A 191 10.87 28.08 1.64
C ASP A 191 9.44 27.52 1.69
N GLY A 192 8.57 27.96 0.77
CA GLY A 192 7.21 27.43 0.65
C GLY A 192 7.18 25.93 0.30
N THR A 193 8.05 25.52 -0.63
CA THR A 193 8.17 24.11 -1.04
C THR A 193 8.73 23.23 0.08
N ILE A 194 9.81 23.66 0.74
CA ILE A 194 10.43 22.96 1.87
C ILE A 194 9.41 22.78 3.01
N LEU A 195 8.66 23.83 3.35
CA LEU A 195 7.63 23.76 4.39
C LEU A 195 6.52 22.77 4.01
N SER A 196 6.06 22.81 2.76
CA SER A 196 5.00 21.93 2.25
C SER A 196 5.42 20.45 2.28
N ILE A 197 6.66 20.14 1.89
CA ILE A 197 7.21 18.78 1.98
C ILE A 197 7.39 18.36 3.45
N GLY A 198 7.87 19.27 4.31
CA GLY A 198 8.04 19.02 5.74
C GLY A 198 6.74 18.65 6.45
N GLN A 199 5.61 19.28 6.07
CA GLN A 199 4.29 18.92 6.57
C GLN A 199 3.90 17.48 6.21
N GLU A 200 4.15 17.04 4.98
CA GLU A 200 3.87 15.66 4.57
C GLU A 200 4.76 14.65 5.29
N LEU A 201 6.04 14.98 5.49
CA LEU A 201 6.97 14.13 6.25
C LEU A 201 6.59 14.01 7.73
N SER A 202 5.98 15.04 8.32
CA SER A 202 5.57 15.03 9.74
C SER A 202 4.40 14.09 10.04
N GLY A 203 3.53 13.82 9.06
CA GLY A 203 2.39 12.92 9.21
C GLY A 203 2.64 11.50 8.70
N LEU A 204 3.90 11.15 8.40
CA LEU A 204 4.27 9.89 7.78
C LEU A 204 4.04 8.69 8.70
N ASP A 205 4.52 8.75 9.95
CA ASP A 205 4.43 7.61 10.87
C ASP A 205 2.95 7.24 11.11
N ALA A 206 2.10 8.25 11.29
CA ALA A 206 0.65 8.08 11.38
C ALA A 206 0.04 7.44 10.12
N ALA A 207 0.51 7.85 8.93
CA ALA A 207 0.04 7.31 7.67
C ALA A 207 0.54 5.87 7.43
N GLU A 208 1.77 5.56 7.83
CA GLU A 208 2.34 4.22 7.76
C GLU A 208 1.58 3.27 8.68
N SER A 209 1.32 3.65 9.94
CA SER A 209 0.53 2.84 10.87
C SER A 209 -0.89 2.57 10.36
N VAL A 210 -1.54 3.52 9.70
CA VAL A 210 -2.85 3.28 9.05
C VAL A 210 -2.71 2.22 7.96
N ARG A 211 -1.64 2.27 7.15
CA ARG A 211 -1.39 1.34 6.04
C ARG A 211 -1.10 -0.07 6.55
N THR A 212 -0.12 -0.22 7.45
CA THR A 212 0.36 -1.52 7.94
C THR A 212 -0.50 -2.12 9.04
N GLY A 213 -1.28 -1.29 9.74
CA GLY A 213 -1.95 -1.67 10.98
C GLY A 213 -1.05 -1.52 12.20
N PHE A 214 -1.66 -1.67 13.37
CA PHE A 214 -1.02 -1.60 14.68
C PHE A 214 -0.81 -2.99 15.27
N GLU A 215 0.26 -3.17 16.03
CA GLU A 215 0.52 -4.39 16.80
C GLU A 215 0.23 -4.18 18.29
N ILE A 216 -0.48 -5.14 18.89
CA ILE A 216 -0.78 -5.12 20.33
C ILE A 216 -0.33 -6.42 20.97
N ALA A 217 0.67 -6.33 21.86
CA ALA A 217 1.18 -7.50 22.56
C ALA A 217 0.43 -7.75 23.86
N ILE A 218 0.01 -8.99 24.11
CA ILE A 218 -0.55 -9.40 25.41
C ILE A 218 0.56 -10.04 26.22
N VAL A 219 0.95 -9.40 27.32
CA VAL A 219 2.08 -9.75 28.20
C VAL A 219 1.56 -10.18 29.57
N GLY A 220 2.22 -11.12 30.23
CA GLY A 220 1.88 -11.54 31.59
C GLY A 220 2.33 -12.97 31.87
N PRO A 221 2.32 -13.41 33.14
CA PRO A 221 2.93 -14.69 33.51
C PRO A 221 2.25 -15.90 32.86
N PRO A 222 2.88 -17.09 32.91
CA PRO A 222 2.24 -18.35 32.54
C PRO A 222 0.88 -18.50 33.24
N ASN A 223 -0.14 -18.97 32.50
CA ASN A 223 -1.52 -19.15 32.99
C ASN A 223 -2.27 -17.86 33.38
N ALA A 224 -1.78 -16.67 33.01
CA ALA A 224 -2.51 -15.41 33.17
C ALA A 224 -3.80 -15.30 32.32
N GLY A 225 -4.03 -16.23 31.39
CA GLY A 225 -5.22 -16.23 30.53
C GLY A 225 -5.03 -15.54 29.17
N LYS A 226 -3.79 -15.31 28.74
CA LYS A 226 -3.44 -14.67 27.46
C LYS A 226 -4.09 -15.34 26.24
N SER A 227 -3.85 -16.64 26.04
CA SER A 227 -4.42 -17.38 24.92
C SER A 227 -5.95 -17.51 25.01
N THR A 228 -6.52 -17.49 26.22
CA THR A 228 -7.98 -17.43 26.42
C THR A 228 -8.54 -16.08 25.96
N LEU A 229 -7.88 -14.97 26.28
CA LEU A 229 -8.25 -13.64 25.81
C LEU A 229 -8.11 -13.53 24.28
N LEU A 230 -7.05 -14.06 23.68
CA LEU A 230 -6.89 -14.09 22.22
C LEU A 230 -7.98 -14.90 21.52
N ASN A 231 -8.31 -16.08 22.02
CA ASN A 231 -9.40 -16.88 21.47
C ASN A 231 -10.76 -16.16 21.59
N TYR A 232 -10.97 -15.45 22.69
CA TYR A 232 -12.16 -14.60 22.85
C TYR A 232 -12.20 -13.49 21.79
N LEU A 233 -11.07 -12.81 21.57
CA LEU A 233 -10.93 -11.76 20.55
C LEU A 233 -11.14 -12.31 19.12
N ALA A 234 -10.56 -13.47 18.81
CA ALA A 234 -10.72 -14.15 17.52
C ALA A 234 -12.17 -14.60 17.25
N GLY A 235 -12.94 -14.89 18.31
CA GLY A 235 -14.35 -15.26 18.20
C GLY A 235 -15.31 -14.09 17.99
N ARG A 236 -14.84 -12.84 17.96
CA ARG A 236 -15.70 -11.66 17.72
C ARG A 236 -15.92 -11.45 16.23
N GLU A 237 -17.07 -10.90 15.86
CA GLU A 237 -17.41 -10.55 14.46
C GLU A 237 -16.43 -9.56 13.82
N ALA A 238 -15.69 -8.79 14.64
CA ALA A 238 -14.67 -7.85 14.18
C ALA A 238 -13.32 -8.51 13.83
N ALA A 239 -13.16 -9.82 14.07
CA ALA A 239 -11.97 -10.54 13.65
C ALA A 239 -11.93 -10.66 12.13
N ILE A 240 -10.82 -10.25 11.54
CA ILE A 240 -10.60 -10.35 10.09
C ILE A 240 -10.09 -11.76 9.82
N THR A 241 -10.87 -12.56 9.10
CA THR A 241 -10.46 -13.91 8.75
C THR A 241 -9.38 -13.85 7.67
N SER A 242 -8.13 -14.16 8.02
CA SER A 242 -7.10 -14.44 7.02
C SER A 242 -7.20 -15.91 6.58
N GLU A 243 -7.55 -16.15 5.32
CA GLU A 243 -7.62 -17.50 4.71
C GLU A 243 -6.25 -18.00 4.23
N ILE A 244 -5.13 -17.57 4.81
CA ILE A 244 -3.81 -18.14 4.46
C ILE A 244 -3.58 -19.41 5.28
N ALA A 245 -4.18 -20.51 4.82
CA ALA A 245 -3.81 -21.86 5.25
C ALA A 245 -2.35 -22.13 4.85
N GLY A 246 -1.39 -22.01 5.79
CA GLY A 246 0.01 -22.24 5.38
C GLY A 246 1.16 -22.18 6.37
N THR A 247 1.03 -21.68 7.59
CA THR A 247 2.15 -21.73 8.58
C THR A 247 1.68 -22.37 9.88
N THR A 248 1.41 -23.68 9.80
CA THR A 248 1.31 -24.51 11.00
C THR A 248 2.67 -24.52 11.71
N ARG A 249 2.88 -23.60 12.66
CA ARG A 249 3.68 -23.76 13.91
C ARG A 249 4.02 -22.45 14.65
N ASP A 250 3.66 -21.28 14.13
CA ASP A 250 4.06 -19.98 14.69
C ASP A 250 2.89 -19.20 15.31
N ILE A 251 3.23 -18.35 16.30
CA ILE A 251 2.45 -17.29 16.99
C ILE A 251 0.95 -17.25 16.63
N ILE A 252 0.07 -17.42 17.64
CA ILE A 252 -1.35 -17.12 17.48
C ILE A 252 -1.50 -15.60 17.37
N GLU A 253 -1.58 -15.12 16.14
CA GLU A 253 -1.91 -13.74 15.80
C GLU A 253 -3.41 -13.63 15.52
N VAL A 254 -4.03 -12.56 16.01
CA VAL A 254 -5.44 -12.27 15.75
C VAL A 254 -5.55 -10.90 15.10
N HIS A 255 -5.86 -10.89 13.80
CA HIS A 255 -6.17 -9.67 13.05
C HIS A 255 -7.60 -9.23 13.32
N MET A 256 -7.78 -7.95 13.63
CA MET A 256 -9.07 -7.38 14.01
C MET A 256 -9.25 -5.98 13.43
N ASP A 257 -10.49 -5.68 13.04
CA ASP A 257 -10.92 -4.31 12.78
C ASP A 257 -11.39 -3.65 14.09
N VAL A 258 -10.57 -2.73 14.62
CA VAL A 258 -10.91 -1.94 15.80
C VAL A 258 -11.49 -0.59 15.35
N LYS A 259 -12.81 -0.57 15.11
CA LYS A 259 -13.59 0.62 14.72
C LYS A 259 -13.01 1.39 13.51
N GLY A 260 -12.49 0.65 12.54
CA GLY A 260 -11.91 1.14 11.29
C GLY A 260 -10.38 1.12 11.26
N LEU A 261 -9.70 0.64 12.31
CA LEU A 261 -8.23 0.55 12.38
C LEU A 261 -7.80 -0.93 12.39
N ALA A 262 -6.85 -1.28 11.53
CA ALA A 262 -6.28 -2.62 11.49
C ALA A 262 -5.41 -2.85 12.74
N VAL A 263 -5.71 -3.89 13.50
CA VAL A 263 -4.98 -4.23 14.73
C VAL A 263 -4.66 -5.73 14.73
N THR A 264 -3.41 -6.07 15.01
CA THR A 264 -2.95 -7.44 15.20
C THR A 264 -2.60 -7.67 16.66
N PHE A 265 -3.33 -8.57 17.33
CA PHE A 265 -3.00 -8.99 18.69
C PHE A 265 -2.00 -10.15 18.68
N LEU A 266 -0.94 -10.04 19.49
CA LEU A 266 0.16 -11.00 19.57
C LEU A 266 0.15 -11.74 20.93
N ASP A 267 0.31 -13.09 20.91
CA ASP A 267 0.53 -13.88 22.13
C ASP A 267 2.02 -13.92 22.51
N THR A 268 2.37 -13.48 23.71
CA THR A 268 3.72 -13.65 24.26
C THR A 268 3.97 -15.02 24.89
N ALA A 269 2.93 -15.81 25.22
CA ALA A 269 3.10 -17.12 25.88
C ALA A 269 3.62 -18.22 24.93
N GLY A 270 3.47 -18.06 23.62
CA GLY A 270 3.95 -19.02 22.63
C GLY A 270 5.48 -19.04 22.45
N LEU A 271 6.18 -18.07 23.05
CA LEU A 271 7.58 -17.75 22.82
C LEU A 271 8.55 -18.56 23.70
N ARG A 272 8.34 -19.88 23.82
CA ARG A 272 9.22 -20.73 24.64
C ARG A 272 10.49 -21.12 23.88
N GLU A 273 11.54 -21.41 24.65
CA GLU A 273 12.83 -21.88 24.14
C GLU A 273 12.67 -23.19 23.36
N THR A 274 13.05 -23.14 22.08
CA THR A 274 13.15 -24.29 21.18
C THR A 274 14.63 -24.61 20.96
N GLU A 275 14.98 -25.90 20.91
CA GLU A 275 16.37 -26.34 20.65
C GLU A 275 16.75 -26.26 19.15
N ASP A 276 15.78 -26.06 18.25
CA ASP A 276 16.02 -25.87 16.82
C ASP A 276 16.48 -24.42 16.53
N ALA A 277 17.61 -24.29 15.82
CA ALA A 277 18.21 -23.01 15.47
C ALA A 277 17.31 -22.14 14.58
N VAL A 278 16.44 -22.73 13.75
CA VAL A 278 15.48 -21.97 12.92
C VAL A 278 14.32 -21.45 13.78
N GLU A 279 13.81 -22.27 14.68
CA GLU A 279 12.73 -21.89 15.61
C GLU A 279 13.23 -20.82 16.61
N LYS A 280 14.49 -20.88 17.03
CA LYS A 280 15.09 -19.88 17.93
C LYS A 280 15.08 -18.47 17.34
N ILE A 281 15.40 -18.33 16.05
CA ILE A 281 15.34 -17.04 15.35
C ILE A 281 13.89 -16.53 15.27
N GLY A 282 12.94 -17.44 15.06
CA GLY A 282 11.50 -17.13 15.08
C GLY A 282 11.04 -16.61 16.45
N VAL A 283 11.45 -17.28 17.53
CA VAL A 283 11.14 -16.89 18.91
C VAL A 283 11.77 -15.54 19.28
N GLU A 284 13.05 -15.32 18.96
CA GLU A 284 13.74 -14.04 19.20
C GLU A 284 13.04 -12.88 18.46
N ARG A 285 12.68 -13.09 17.19
CA ARG A 285 11.96 -12.08 16.38
C ARG A 285 10.58 -11.76 16.97
N ALA A 286 9.89 -12.76 17.48
CA ALA A 286 8.55 -12.61 18.04
C ALA A 286 8.55 -11.93 19.43
N ILE A 287 9.58 -12.18 20.25
CA ILE A 287 9.83 -11.43 21.48
C ILE A 287 10.11 -9.96 21.16
N GLN A 288 10.92 -9.70 20.14
CA GLN A 288 11.23 -8.35 19.69
C GLN A 288 9.97 -7.62 19.22
N ARG A 289 9.15 -8.24 18.35
CA ARG A 289 7.84 -7.69 17.93
C ARG A 289 6.93 -7.37 19.12
N SER A 290 6.84 -8.28 20.08
CA SER A 290 6.03 -8.05 21.28
C SER A 290 6.55 -6.92 22.17
N THR A 291 7.87 -6.70 22.15
CA THR A 291 8.53 -5.60 22.87
C THR A 291 8.31 -4.27 22.17
N ASP A 292 8.37 -4.27 20.83
CA ASP A 292 8.24 -3.11 19.96
C ASP A 292 6.78 -2.79 19.57
N ALA A 293 5.83 -3.58 20.04
CA ALA A 293 4.41 -3.41 19.76
C ALA A 293 3.91 -2.00 20.16
N ASP A 294 2.99 -1.46 19.37
CA ASP A 294 2.44 -0.11 19.53
C ASP A 294 1.77 0.12 20.90
N ILE A 295 1.16 -0.95 21.43
CA ILE A 295 0.55 -1.02 22.76
C ILE A 295 0.85 -2.38 23.37
N ARG A 296 1.18 -2.43 24.66
CA ARG A 296 1.31 -3.68 25.42
C ARG A 296 0.23 -3.78 26.49
N ILE A 297 -0.49 -4.89 26.50
CA ILE A 297 -1.52 -5.23 27.49
C ILE A 297 -0.88 -6.15 28.52
N HIS A 298 -0.63 -5.64 29.72
CA HIS A 298 -0.11 -6.41 30.84
C HIS A 298 -1.25 -7.03 31.64
N LEU A 299 -1.31 -8.36 31.65
CA LEU A 299 -2.15 -9.15 32.53
C LEU A 299 -1.40 -9.45 33.82
N VAL A 300 -1.73 -8.75 34.89
CA VAL A 300 -1.03 -8.83 36.19
C VAL A 300 -1.96 -9.44 37.24
N PRO A 301 -1.76 -10.70 37.64
CA PRO A 301 -2.52 -11.31 38.73
C PRO A 301 -2.36 -10.55 40.05
N GLU A 302 -3.36 -10.62 40.91
CA GLU A 302 -3.32 -9.97 42.23
C GLU A 302 -2.09 -10.45 43.05
N GLY A 303 -1.36 -9.50 43.61
CA GLY A 303 -0.16 -9.77 44.43
C GLY A 303 1.10 -10.15 43.63
N MET A 304 1.09 -10.01 42.31
CA MET A 304 2.27 -10.17 41.46
C MET A 304 2.72 -8.83 40.86
N ASP A 305 4.01 -8.74 40.53
CA ASP A 305 4.56 -7.64 39.75
C ASP A 305 4.43 -7.93 38.23
N PRO A 306 4.36 -6.89 37.38
CA PRO A 306 4.41 -7.05 35.93
C PRO A 306 5.68 -7.78 35.47
N GLU A 307 5.55 -8.68 34.50
CA GLU A 307 6.66 -9.46 33.95
C GLU A 307 7.66 -8.59 33.18
N LEU A 308 7.16 -7.57 32.49
CA LEU A 308 7.96 -6.53 31.84
C LEU A 308 7.73 -5.19 32.54
N LYS A 309 8.76 -4.33 32.53
CA LYS A 309 8.62 -2.96 33.02
C LYS A 309 7.55 -2.23 32.21
N VAL A 310 6.49 -1.81 32.89
CA VAL A 310 5.41 -0.99 32.33
C VAL A 310 5.99 0.35 31.89
N THR A 311 5.75 0.72 30.64
CA THR A 311 6.15 2.00 30.04
C THR A 311 4.93 2.88 29.77
N GLU A 312 5.18 4.12 29.38
CA GLU A 312 4.12 5.02 28.93
C GLU A 312 3.39 4.45 27.71
N GLY A 313 2.05 4.47 27.72
CA GLY A 313 1.21 3.88 26.67
C GLY A 313 0.81 2.42 26.88
N ASP A 314 1.41 1.72 27.84
CA ASP A 314 0.99 0.36 28.21
C ASP A 314 -0.34 0.35 28.97
N LEU A 315 -1.12 -0.71 28.79
CA LEU A 315 -2.37 -0.94 29.49
C LEU A 315 -2.21 -2.08 30.50
N VAL A 316 -2.67 -1.90 31.74
CA VAL A 316 -2.54 -2.91 32.80
C VAL A 316 -3.92 -3.37 33.26
N TYR A 317 -4.15 -4.68 33.24
CA TYR A 317 -5.41 -5.30 33.64
C TYR A 317 -5.18 -6.44 34.64
N SER A 318 -6.14 -6.59 35.55
CA SER A 318 -6.21 -7.77 36.42
C SER A 318 -6.89 -8.92 35.64
N PRO A 319 -6.22 -10.05 35.38
CA PRO A 319 -6.82 -11.13 34.60
C PRO A 319 -7.85 -11.93 35.40
N LYS A 320 -8.71 -12.66 34.68
CA LYS A 320 -9.71 -13.59 35.25
C LYS A 320 -10.70 -12.89 36.20
N SER A 321 -11.29 -11.78 35.75
CA SER A 321 -12.28 -11.02 36.52
C SER A 321 -13.58 -11.79 36.81
N ASP A 322 -13.79 -12.93 36.14
CA ASP A 322 -14.86 -13.88 36.42
C ASP A 322 -14.73 -14.59 37.78
N ILE A 323 -13.51 -14.65 38.33
CA ILE A 323 -13.21 -15.33 39.60
C ILE A 323 -12.38 -14.48 40.58
N SER A 324 -11.91 -13.31 40.17
CA SER A 324 -11.09 -12.41 40.98
C SER A 324 -11.59 -10.96 40.87
N SER A 325 -11.45 -10.19 41.94
CA SER A 325 -12.02 -8.83 42.06
C SER A 325 -10.93 -7.75 42.02
N GLY A 326 -9.99 -7.87 41.08
CA GLY A 326 -8.95 -6.87 40.84
C GLY A 326 -9.49 -5.58 40.21
N ILE A 327 -8.72 -4.49 40.32
CA ILE A 327 -9.04 -3.20 39.67
C ILE A 327 -8.73 -3.33 38.17
N HIS A 328 -9.64 -2.81 37.32
CA HIS A 328 -9.60 -2.99 35.86
C HIS A 328 -9.48 -4.48 35.48
N GLY A 329 -10.46 -5.27 35.94
CA GLY A 329 -10.54 -6.69 35.64
C GLY A 329 -10.83 -6.98 34.17
N ILE A 330 -10.23 -8.03 33.62
CA ILE A 330 -10.53 -8.57 32.29
C ILE A 330 -10.69 -10.10 32.33
N SER A 331 -11.68 -10.63 31.62
CA SER A 331 -11.86 -12.07 31.48
C SER A 331 -12.00 -12.48 30.01
N GLY A 332 -11.08 -13.32 29.54
CA GLY A 332 -11.21 -13.99 28.24
C GLY A 332 -12.28 -15.09 28.22
N VAL A 333 -12.89 -15.46 29.36
CA VAL A 333 -13.95 -16.48 29.39
C VAL A 333 -15.32 -15.83 29.23
N THR A 334 -15.58 -14.76 29.99
CA THR A 334 -16.88 -14.08 29.98
C THR A 334 -16.92 -12.88 29.04
N GLY A 335 -15.76 -12.31 28.70
CA GLY A 335 -15.65 -11.07 27.94
C GLY A 335 -15.70 -9.79 28.79
N ASP A 336 -15.76 -9.94 30.12
CA ASP A 336 -15.77 -8.81 31.05
C ASP A 336 -14.51 -7.94 30.87
N GLY A 337 -14.68 -6.62 30.87
CA GLY A 337 -13.62 -5.62 30.65
C GLY A 337 -13.05 -5.53 29.23
N VAL A 338 -13.35 -6.48 28.33
CA VAL A 338 -12.75 -6.51 26.98
C VAL A 338 -13.27 -5.37 26.10
N SER A 339 -14.54 -4.99 26.25
CA SER A 339 -15.14 -3.93 25.42
C SER A 339 -14.63 -2.53 25.79
N GLU A 340 -14.40 -2.31 27.08
CA GLU A 340 -13.76 -1.12 27.63
C GLU A 340 -12.30 -1.04 27.16
N MET A 341 -11.58 -2.17 27.22
CA MET A 341 -10.21 -2.27 26.72
C MET A 341 -10.11 -1.90 25.23
N ILE A 342 -10.97 -2.47 24.38
CA ILE A 342 -11.01 -2.15 22.95
C ILE A 342 -11.34 -0.67 22.73
N SER A 343 -12.24 -0.09 23.53
CA SER A 343 -12.59 1.33 23.41
C SER A 343 -11.44 2.26 23.79
N LEU A 344 -10.64 1.89 24.80
CA LEU A 344 -9.44 2.61 25.18
C LEU A 344 -8.35 2.50 24.10
N ILE A 345 -8.10 1.28 23.59
CA ILE A 345 -7.19 1.06 22.45
C ILE A 345 -7.57 1.96 21.28
N HIS A 346 -8.84 1.93 20.88
CA HIS A 346 -9.32 2.77 19.79
C HIS A 346 -9.05 4.27 20.04
N SER A 347 -9.28 4.76 21.26
CA SER A 347 -9.02 6.17 21.59
C SER A 347 -7.54 6.51 21.40
N VAL A 348 -6.64 5.68 21.94
CA VAL A 348 -5.18 5.89 21.84
C VAL A 348 -4.72 5.85 20.39
N LEU A 349 -5.17 4.85 19.62
CA LEU A 349 -4.76 4.69 18.23
C LEU A 349 -5.37 5.78 17.33
N SER A 350 -6.62 6.18 17.56
CA SER A 350 -7.28 7.26 16.82
C SER A 350 -6.55 8.59 16.97
N ASP A 351 -6.04 8.90 18.17
CA ASP A 351 -5.28 10.13 18.40
C ASP A 351 -3.95 10.10 17.63
N ARG A 352 -3.27 8.94 17.60
CA ARG A 352 -2.01 8.75 16.84
C ARG A 352 -2.18 8.95 15.34
N VAL A 353 -3.34 8.61 14.77
CA VAL A 353 -3.58 8.71 13.31
C VAL A 353 -4.21 10.03 12.86
N SER A 354 -4.60 10.91 13.79
CA SER A 354 -5.35 12.15 13.51
C SER A 354 -4.65 13.14 12.56
N GLY A 355 -3.34 12.96 12.31
CA GLY A 355 -2.52 13.77 11.40
C GLY A 355 -1.96 13.03 10.18
N SER A 356 -2.52 11.87 9.79
CA SER A 356 -1.98 11.06 8.69
C SER A 356 -1.81 11.85 7.39
N SER A 357 -0.60 11.83 6.83
CA SER A 357 -0.28 12.48 5.55
C SER A 357 -0.59 11.56 4.34
N LEU A 358 -0.25 12.02 3.13
CA LEU A 358 -0.32 11.20 1.91
C LEU A 358 0.90 10.29 1.73
N VAL A 359 1.97 10.58 2.45
CA VAL A 359 3.25 9.90 2.39
C VAL A 359 3.23 8.80 3.44
N ASN A 360 3.22 7.53 3.03
CA ASN A 360 2.96 6.40 3.93
C ASN A 360 3.96 5.23 3.77
N ARG A 361 5.09 5.49 3.09
CA ARG A 361 6.15 4.50 2.83
C ARG A 361 7.53 5.09 3.05
N GLU A 362 8.46 4.24 3.48
CA GLU A 362 9.87 4.61 3.64
C GLU A 362 10.49 5.15 2.35
N ARG A 363 10.17 4.53 1.20
CA ARG A 363 10.64 5.00 -0.11
C ARG A 363 10.28 6.46 -0.35
N HIS A 364 9.05 6.85 -0.04
CA HIS A 364 8.62 8.24 -0.20
C HIS A 364 9.39 9.15 0.75
N ARG A 365 9.61 8.72 2.01
CA ARG A 365 10.39 9.44 3.00
C ARG A 365 11.79 9.78 2.50
N VAL A 366 12.50 8.77 2.00
CA VAL A 366 13.87 8.91 1.50
C VAL A 366 13.91 9.90 0.34
N VAL A 367 13.03 9.73 -0.65
CA VAL A 367 12.97 10.61 -1.82
C VAL A 367 12.67 12.07 -1.44
N LEU A 368 11.71 12.29 -0.55
CA LEU A 368 11.34 13.63 -0.13
C LEU A 368 12.42 14.28 0.75
N ARG A 369 13.08 13.52 1.63
CA ARG A 369 14.22 14.01 2.42
C ARG A 369 15.39 14.39 1.54
N ASP A 370 15.74 13.56 0.54
CA ASP A 370 16.77 13.89 -0.44
C ASP A 370 16.41 15.16 -1.21
N GLY A 371 15.17 15.29 -1.67
CA GLY A 371 14.69 16.51 -2.33
C GLY A 371 14.84 17.75 -1.45
N VAL A 372 14.42 17.67 -0.18
CA VAL A 372 14.57 18.77 0.79
C VAL A 372 16.03 19.11 1.05
N PHE A 373 16.92 18.11 1.11
CA PHE A 373 18.36 18.34 1.26
C PHE A 373 18.91 19.24 0.16
N PHE A 374 18.64 18.94 -1.12
CA PHE A 374 19.06 19.77 -2.25
C PHE A 374 18.39 21.16 -2.22
N LEU A 375 17.10 21.24 -1.87
CA LEU A 375 16.41 22.54 -1.76
C LEU A 375 17.01 23.43 -0.66
N MET A 376 17.39 22.84 0.48
CA MET A 376 18.04 23.58 1.57
C MET A 376 19.45 24.02 1.17
N ALA A 377 20.23 23.16 0.51
CA ALA A 377 21.55 23.52 -0.01
C ALA A 377 21.47 24.68 -1.01
N GLY A 378 20.54 24.61 -1.97
CA GLY A 378 20.28 25.71 -2.91
C GLY A 378 19.82 27.00 -2.22
N ARG A 379 18.96 26.89 -1.20
CA ARG A 379 18.48 28.03 -0.40
C ARG A 379 19.59 28.69 0.41
N ASP A 380 20.52 27.92 0.96
CA ASP A 380 21.67 28.44 1.72
C ASP A 380 22.69 29.12 0.78
N LEU A 381 22.94 28.54 -0.38
CA LEU A 381 23.80 29.13 -1.41
C LEU A 381 23.23 30.44 -1.95
N LEU A 382 21.91 30.51 -2.16
CA LEU A 382 21.22 31.70 -2.68
C LEU A 382 21.51 32.97 -1.87
N ALA A 383 21.74 32.85 -0.55
CA ALA A 383 22.11 33.97 0.32
C ALA A 383 23.48 34.60 0.00
N SER A 384 24.33 33.90 -0.77
CA SER A 384 25.66 34.39 -1.18
C SER A 384 25.60 35.31 -2.41
N GLY A 385 24.44 35.46 -3.04
CA GLY A 385 24.20 36.38 -4.15
C GLY A 385 24.39 35.77 -5.55
N PRO A 386 24.38 36.61 -6.61
CA PRO A 386 24.32 36.17 -8.01
C PRO A 386 25.47 35.28 -8.48
N ASP A 387 26.67 35.45 -7.92
CA ASP A 387 27.88 34.73 -8.34
C ASP A 387 27.78 33.20 -8.17
N VAL A 388 26.82 32.71 -7.40
CA VAL A 388 26.60 31.27 -7.16
C VAL A 388 25.30 30.75 -7.75
N TYR A 389 24.58 31.54 -8.57
CA TYR A 389 23.29 31.13 -9.12
C TYR A 389 23.38 29.86 -9.98
N ASP A 390 24.49 29.63 -10.68
CA ASP A 390 24.72 28.38 -11.42
C ASP A 390 24.68 27.16 -10.50
N LEU A 391 25.30 27.26 -9.32
CA LEU A 391 25.29 26.19 -8.32
C LEU A 391 23.88 26.00 -7.74
N VAL A 392 23.18 27.10 -7.45
CA VAL A 392 21.78 27.02 -6.97
C VAL A 392 20.91 26.32 -8.02
N SER A 393 21.02 26.66 -9.30
CA SER A 393 20.28 26.02 -10.38
C SER A 393 20.54 24.51 -10.47
N GLU A 394 21.79 24.06 -10.29
CA GLU A 394 22.13 22.63 -10.25
C GLU A 394 21.52 21.90 -9.03
N GLU A 395 21.50 22.54 -7.86
CA GLU A 395 20.81 22.01 -6.67
C GLU A 395 19.30 21.88 -6.93
N LEU A 396 18.68 22.87 -7.57
CA LEU A 396 17.25 22.82 -7.93
C LEU A 396 16.94 21.71 -8.95
N ARG A 397 17.80 21.51 -9.96
CA ARG A 397 17.69 20.40 -10.91
C ARG A 397 17.79 19.05 -10.20
N SER A 398 18.71 18.92 -9.25
CA SER A 398 18.86 17.71 -8.42
C SER A 398 17.62 17.44 -7.56
N ALA A 399 17.05 18.48 -6.95
CA ALA A 399 15.80 18.39 -6.20
C ALA A 399 14.63 17.92 -7.09
N VAL A 400 14.44 18.50 -8.28
CA VAL A 400 13.39 18.08 -9.23
C VAL A 400 13.55 16.62 -9.61
N ARG A 401 14.76 16.19 -9.97
CA ARG A 401 15.03 14.79 -10.34
C ARG A 401 14.67 13.83 -9.21
N LYS A 402 14.99 14.18 -7.96
CA LYS A 402 14.59 13.39 -6.79
C LYS A 402 13.08 13.31 -6.66
N LEU A 403 12.37 14.43 -6.71
CA LEU A 403 10.90 14.44 -6.60
C LEU A 403 10.22 13.67 -7.75
N GLU A 404 10.76 13.71 -8.97
CA GLU A 404 10.25 12.96 -10.12
C GLU A 404 10.43 11.44 -9.98
N ALA A 405 11.44 10.99 -9.24
CA ALA A 405 11.60 9.57 -8.89
C ALA A 405 10.44 9.07 -8.00
N LEU A 406 9.76 9.95 -7.24
CA LEU A 406 8.59 9.57 -6.44
C LEU A 406 7.46 9.01 -7.31
N LEU A 407 7.25 9.65 -8.47
CA LEU A 407 6.22 9.32 -9.46
C LEU A 407 6.67 8.21 -10.43
N GLY A 408 7.92 7.77 -10.32
CA GLY A 408 8.49 6.74 -11.20
C GLY A 408 8.88 7.23 -12.59
N ARG A 409 9.21 8.52 -12.74
CA ARG A 409 9.67 9.08 -14.03
C ARG A 409 11.16 8.87 -14.29
N VAL A 410 11.95 8.64 -13.24
CA VAL A 410 13.42 8.53 -13.31
C VAL A 410 13.89 7.48 -12.29
N ASP A 411 14.95 6.72 -12.63
CA ASP A 411 15.71 5.86 -11.71
C ASP A 411 14.88 4.81 -10.92
N VAL A 412 13.91 4.13 -11.55
CA VAL A 412 13.01 3.16 -10.86
C VAL A 412 13.10 1.69 -11.31
N GLU A 413 13.89 1.36 -12.34
CA GLU A 413 13.87 0.03 -12.98
C GLU A 413 13.99 -1.15 -11.98
N ASN A 414 14.95 -1.09 -11.05
CA ASN A 414 15.13 -2.15 -10.04
C ASN A 414 14.00 -2.21 -9.00
N LEU A 415 13.32 -1.09 -8.72
CA LEU A 415 12.22 -1.02 -7.75
C LEU A 415 10.92 -1.55 -8.35
N LEU A 416 10.71 -1.34 -9.64
CA LEU A 416 9.50 -1.81 -10.33
C LEU A 416 9.40 -3.33 -10.27
N ASP A 417 10.51 -4.04 -10.45
CA ASP A 417 10.51 -5.50 -10.42
C ASP A 417 10.11 -6.06 -9.05
N GLU A 418 10.61 -5.48 -7.96
CA GLU A 418 10.20 -5.87 -6.60
C GLU A 418 8.72 -5.55 -6.35
N ILE A 419 8.27 -4.33 -6.68
CA ILE A 419 6.89 -3.91 -6.50
C ILE A 419 5.94 -4.83 -7.27
N PHE A 420 6.14 -5.02 -8.58
CA PHE A 420 5.23 -5.81 -9.42
C PHE A 420 5.29 -7.31 -9.11
N SER A 421 6.43 -7.84 -8.62
CA SER A 421 6.51 -9.24 -8.20
C SER A 421 5.57 -9.59 -7.04
N SER A 422 5.22 -8.61 -6.21
CA SER A 422 4.28 -8.78 -5.09
C SER A 422 2.80 -8.76 -5.52
N PHE A 423 2.49 -8.31 -6.75
CA PHE A 423 1.12 -8.28 -7.24
C PHE A 423 0.66 -9.65 -7.71
N CYS A 424 -0.65 -9.91 -7.59
CA CYS A 424 -1.24 -11.11 -8.18
C CYS A 424 -1.14 -11.09 -9.72
N VAL A 425 -1.08 -12.28 -10.33
CA VAL A 425 -1.26 -12.45 -11.78
C VAL A 425 -2.67 -11.95 -12.17
N GLY A 426 -2.76 -11.17 -13.26
CA GLY A 426 -4.02 -10.57 -13.72
C GLY A 426 -4.24 -9.11 -13.29
N LYS A 427 -3.30 -8.54 -12.54
CA LYS A 427 -3.29 -7.15 -12.13
C LYS A 427 -2.27 -6.33 -12.89
#